data_AF-A0A957SP28-F1
#
_entry.id   AF-A0A957SP28-F1
#
_cell.length_a   1.000
_cell.length_b   1.000
_cell.length_c   1.000
_cell.angle_alpha   90.00
_cell.angle_beta   90.00
_cell.angle_gamma   90.00
#
_symmetry.space_group_name_H-M   'P 1'
#
loop_
_entity.id
_entity.type
_entity.pdbx_description
1 polymer ?
#
loop_
_entity_poly.entity_id
_entity_poly.type
_entity_poly.pdbx_seq_one_letter_code
_entity_poly.pdbx_strand_id
1 'polypeptide(L)'
;ILQNMVIIIGINLVFGLSSQGIDNWGHIGGLIGGAIVAWGLLPQYSRPTLVSLTPKPLEQEQRTGWEIGWTIFCMALLLFGLQAAHTIATY
;
A
#
# COMPACT_ATOMS: atom_id res chain seq x y z
N ILE A 1 2.90 13.06 19.42
CA ILE A 1 1.74 12.31 18.86
C ILE A 1 2.17 11.32 17.79
N LEU A 2 2.79 11.74 16.67
CA LEU A 2 3.24 10.82 15.61
C LEU A 2 4.19 9.71 16.11
N GLN A 3 5.18 10.07 16.93
CA GLN A 3 6.11 9.10 17.50
C GLN A 3 5.40 8.00 18.32
N ASN A 4 4.33 8.36 19.04
CA ASN A 4 3.55 7.42 19.82
C ASN A 4 2.73 6.48 18.91
N MET A 5 2.15 7.01 17.83
CA MET A 5 1.45 6.18 16.84
C MET A 5 2.38 5.18 16.16
N VAL A 6 3.58 5.62 15.76
CA VAL A 6 4.57 4.75 15.11
C VAL A 6 4.99 3.61 16.06
N ILE A 7 5.20 3.92 17.34
CA ILE A 7 5.52 2.92 18.37
C ILE A 7 4.37 1.92 18.53
N ILE A 8 3.12 2.39 18.64
CA ILE A 8 1.94 1.51 18.81
C ILE A 8 1.74 0.61 17.57
N ILE A 9 1.93 1.16 16.36
CA ILE A 9 1.88 0.39 15.11
C ILE A 9 2.95 -0.69 15.09
N GLY A 10 4.19 -0.34 15.47
CA GLY A 10 5.31 -1.28 15.55
C GLY A 10 5.04 -2.41 16.55
N ILE A 11 4.52 -2.08 17.73
CA ILE A 11 4.14 -3.05 18.76
C ILE A 11 3.05 -4.00 18.26
N ASN A 12 1.98 -3.49 17.65
CA ASN A 12 0.90 -4.31 17.10
C ASN A 12 1.38 -5.23 15.97
N LEU A 13 2.32 -4.77 15.15
CA LEU A 13 2.98 -5.58 14.14
C LEU A 13 3.82 -6.71 14.75
N VAL A 14 4.64 -6.39 15.75
CA VAL A 14 5.47 -7.40 16.43
C VAL A 14 4.60 -8.44 17.13
N PHE A 15 3.57 -8.03 17.87
CA PHE A 15 2.65 -8.98 18.52
C PHE A 15 1.84 -9.80 17.51
N GLY A 16 1.37 -9.18 16.42
CA GLY A 16 0.67 -9.88 15.35
C GLY A 16 1.52 -10.93 14.64
N LEU A 17 2.82 -10.64 14.42
CA LEU A 17 3.78 -11.54 13.77
C LEU A 17 4.47 -12.54 14.73
N SER A 18 4.40 -12.32 16.06
CA SER A 18 5.07 -13.15 17.08
C SER A 18 4.14 -14.17 17.76
N SER A 19 2.84 -14.14 17.48
CA SER A 19 1.89 -15.11 18.02
C SER A 19 2.11 -16.50 17.41
N GLN A 20 2.51 -17.47 18.24
CA GLN A 20 2.69 -18.87 17.81
C GLN A 20 1.32 -19.52 17.57
N GLY A 21 1.05 -19.90 16.31
CA GLY A 21 -0.23 -20.46 15.85
C GLY A 21 -0.90 -19.68 14.72
N ILE A 22 -0.34 -18.52 14.34
CA ILE A 22 -0.83 -17.66 13.25
C ILE A 22 0.13 -17.76 12.05
N ASP A 23 -0.41 -17.80 10.84
CA ASP A 23 0.39 -17.81 9.61
C ASP A 23 1.10 -16.46 9.39
N ASN A 24 2.39 -16.43 9.67
CA ASN A 24 3.26 -15.27 9.49
C ASN A 24 3.49 -14.92 8.01
N TRP A 25 3.36 -15.90 7.10
CA TRP A 25 3.54 -15.67 5.66
C TRP A 25 2.39 -14.85 5.09
N GLY A 26 1.16 -15.08 5.54
CA GLY A 26 0.00 -14.27 5.18
C GLY A 26 0.13 -12.80 5.61
N HIS A 27 0.64 -12.55 6.81
CA HIS A 27 0.81 -11.18 7.33
C HIS A 27 1.92 -10.43 6.58
N ILE A 28 3.07 -11.07 6.36
CA ILE A 28 4.17 -10.48 5.58
C ILE A 28 3.71 -10.20 4.14
N GLY A 29 2.98 -11.13 3.53
CA GLY A 29 2.40 -10.97 2.20
C GLY A 29 1.43 -9.79 2.13
N GLY A 30 0.56 -9.63 3.13
CA GLY A 30 -0.37 -8.51 3.23
C GLY A 30 0.33 -7.16 3.38
N LEU A 31 1.40 -7.08 4.18
CA LEU A 31 2.19 -5.86 4.35
C LEU A 31 2.91 -5.46 3.07
N ILE A 32 3.55 -6.41 2.40
CA ILE A 32 4.26 -6.17 1.14
C ILE A 32 3.26 -5.78 0.04
N GLY A 33 2.15 -6.51 -0.08
CA GLY A 33 1.10 -6.22 -1.05
C GLY A 33 0.48 -4.84 -0.84
N GLY A 34 0.16 -4.48 0.41
CA GLY A 34 -0.35 -3.16 0.77
C GLY A 34 0.64 -2.04 0.47
N ALA A 35 1.94 -2.24 0.75
CA ALA A 35 2.98 -1.27 0.44
C ALA A 35 3.12 -1.03 -1.07
N ILE A 36 3.06 -2.09 -1.90
CA ILE A 36 3.10 -2.00 -3.36
C ILE A 36 1.88 -1.21 -3.89
N VAL A 37 0.68 -1.49 -3.39
CA VAL A 37 -0.53 -0.78 -3.78
C VAL A 37 -0.44 0.70 -3.41
N ALA A 38 -0.06 1.00 -2.17
CA ALA A 38 0.07 2.38 -1.68
C ALA A 38 1.09 3.17 -2.51
N TRP A 39 2.23 2.57 -2.86
CA TRP A 39 3.28 3.24 -3.62
C TRP A 39 2.80 3.81 -4.96
N GLY A 40 2.00 3.06 -5.71
CA GLY A 40 1.52 3.52 -7.01
C GLY A 40 0.28 4.41 -6.97
N LEU A 41 -0.47 4.41 -5.86
CA LEU A 41 -1.69 5.20 -5.65
C LEU A 41 -1.49 6.48 -4.85
N LEU A 42 -0.31 6.69 -4.27
CA LEU A 42 -0.03 7.89 -3.48
C LEU A 42 -0.23 9.15 -4.35
N PRO A 43 -1.06 10.13 -3.92
CA PRO A 43 -1.32 11.33 -4.69
C PRO A 43 -0.04 12.16 -4.78
N GLN A 44 0.31 12.56 -6.00
CA GLN A 44 1.44 13.43 -6.26
C GLN A 44 0.94 14.85 -6.42
N TYR A 45 1.49 15.76 -5.64
CA TYR A 45 1.18 17.19 -5.73
C TYR A 45 2.23 17.88 -6.58
N SER A 46 1.78 18.65 -7.55
CA SER A 46 2.67 19.42 -8.42
C SER A 46 3.31 20.54 -7.60
N ARG A 47 4.65 20.64 -7.63
CA ARG A 47 5.38 21.67 -6.86
C ARG A 47 5.18 23.02 -7.55
N PRO A 48 4.74 24.07 -6.84
CA PRO A 48 4.62 25.38 -7.44
C PRO A 48 6.02 25.91 -7.82
N THR A 49 6.23 26.18 -9.11
CA THR A 49 7.49 26.72 -9.65
C THR A 49 7.81 28.12 -9.12
N LEU A 50 6.79 28.86 -8.68
CA LEU A 50 6.92 30.18 -8.07
C LEU A 50 6.19 30.20 -6.73
N VAL A 51 6.89 30.64 -5.68
CA VAL A 51 6.28 30.92 -4.37
C VAL A 51 5.35 32.12 -4.53
N SER A 52 4.07 31.86 -4.79
CA SER A 52 3.03 32.88 -4.76
C SER A 52 2.66 33.16 -3.31
N LEU A 53 2.63 34.44 -2.92
CA LEU A 53 2.17 34.88 -1.60
C LEU A 53 0.64 34.69 -1.42
N THR A 54 -0.07 34.42 -2.52
CA THR A 54 -1.50 34.08 -2.51
C THR A 54 -1.68 32.60 -2.17
N PRO A 55 -2.61 32.24 -1.26
CA PRO A 55 -3.00 30.86 -1.02
C PRO A 55 -3.55 30.23 -2.31
N LYS A 56 -2.71 29.49 -3.04
CA LYS A 56 -3.16 28.65 -4.16
C LYS A 56 -3.28 27.21 -3.65
N PRO A 57 -4.42 26.52 -3.84
CA PRO A 57 -4.55 25.12 -3.46
C PRO A 57 -3.51 24.27 -4.22
N LEU A 58 -2.95 23.26 -3.55
CA LEU A 58 -2.00 22.33 -4.17
C LEU A 58 -2.68 21.62 -5.33
N GLU A 59 -2.20 21.88 -6.54
CA GLU A 59 -2.71 21.26 -7.75
C GLU A 59 -2.23 19.80 -7.76
N GLN A 60 -3.17 18.85 -7.67
CA GLN A 60 -2.85 17.44 -7.76
C GLN A 60 -2.52 17.10 -9.22
N GLU A 61 -1.39 16.43 -9.44
CA GLU A 61 -1.05 15.91 -10.76
C GLU A 61 -2.09 14.88 -11.16
N GLN A 62 -2.79 15.13 -12.28
CA GLN A 62 -3.82 14.22 -12.78
C GLN A 62 -3.15 13.02 -13.45
N ARG A 63 -2.72 12.06 -12.62
CA ARG A 63 -2.09 10.80 -13.03
C ARG A 63 -3.10 9.67 -13.21
N THR A 64 -4.35 10.00 -13.54
CA THR A 64 -5.47 9.05 -13.64
C THR A 64 -5.15 7.83 -14.50
N GLY A 65 -4.45 8.00 -15.63
CA GLY A 65 -4.04 6.87 -16.47
C GLY A 65 -3.06 5.91 -15.79
N TRP A 66 -2.11 6.45 -15.02
CA TRP A 66 -1.17 5.66 -14.23
C TRP A 66 -1.88 4.95 -13.06
N GLU A 67 -2.76 5.66 -12.36
CA GLU A 67 -3.55 5.10 -11.24
C GLU A 67 -4.43 3.93 -11.73
N ILE A 68 -5.11 4.09 -12.86
CA ILE A 68 -5.90 3.02 -13.48
C ILE A 68 -5.00 1.86 -13.91
N GLY A 69 -3.88 2.13 -14.58
CA GLY A 69 -2.95 1.07 -14.99
C GLY A 69 -2.38 0.29 -13.80
N TRP A 70 -2.00 1.00 -12.74
CA TRP A 70 -1.46 0.41 -11.52
C TRP A 70 -2.50 -0.42 -10.76
N THR A 71 -3.73 0.08 -10.64
CA THR A 71 -4.82 -0.67 -9.99
C THR A 71 -5.18 -1.94 -10.74
N ILE A 72 -5.26 -1.89 -12.07
CA ILE A 72 -5.49 -3.08 -12.91
C ILE A 72 -4.35 -4.09 -12.72
N PHE A 73 -3.10 -3.63 -12.71
CA PHE A 73 -1.94 -4.48 -12.48
C PHE A 73 -1.98 -5.16 -11.10
N CYS A 74 -2.21 -4.40 -10.03
CA CYS A 74 -2.34 -4.95 -8.68
C CYS A 74 -3.50 -5.96 -8.57
N MET A 75 -4.63 -5.67 -9.21
CA MET A 75 -5.78 -6.57 -9.21
C MET A 75 -5.49 -7.87 -9.97
N ALA A 76 -4.81 -7.79 -11.13
CA ALA A 76 -4.37 -8.96 -11.87
C ALA A 76 -3.39 -9.83 -11.07
N LEU A 77 -2.42 -9.20 -10.39
CA LEU A 77 -1.46 -9.90 -9.52
C LEU A 77 -2.18 -10.61 -8.37
N LEU A 78 -3.14 -9.95 -7.72
CA LEU A 78 -3.95 -10.54 -6.65
C LEU A 78 -4.76 -11.74 -7.13
N LEU A 79 -5.43 -11.62 -8.27
CA LEU A 79 -6.21 -12.72 -8.86
C LEU A 79 -5.32 -13.90 -9.26
N PHE A 80 -4.15 -13.64 -9.85
CA PHE A 80 -3.17 -14.67 -10.17
C PHE A 80 -2.67 -15.38 -8.90
N GLY A 81 -2.35 -14.63 -7.85
CA GLY A 81 -1.93 -15.18 -6.56
C GLY A 81 -3.00 -16.06 -5.92
N LEU A 82 -4.27 -15.62 -5.94
CA LEU A 82 -5.40 -16.42 -5.47
C LEU A 82 -5.57 -17.71 -6.28
N GLN A 83 -5.45 -17.62 -7.60
CA GLN A 83 -5.58 -18.79 -8.47
C GLN A 83 -4.45 -19.79 -8.25
N ALA A 84 -3.21 -19.32 -8.15
CA ALA A 84 -2.06 -20.16 -7.82
C ALA A 84 -2.21 -20.84 -6.45
N ALA A 85 -2.67 -20.11 -5.43
CA ALA A 85 -2.93 -20.66 -4.10
C ALA A 85 -4.03 -21.73 -4.13
N HIS A 86 -5.13 -21.46 -4.85
CA HIS A 86 -6.21 -22.43 -5.04
C HIS A 86 -5.72 -23.68 -5.77
N THR A 87 -4.90 -23.52 -6.82
CA THR A 87 -4.25 -24.64 -7.49
C THR A 87 -3.45 -25.45 -6.49
N ILE A 88 -2.47 -24.86 -5.78
CA ILE A 88 -1.62 -25.59 -4.82
C ILE A 88 -2.43 -26.33 -3.73
N ALA A 89 -3.53 -25.75 -3.24
CA ALA A 89 -4.35 -26.35 -2.19
C ALA A 89 -5.20 -27.55 -2.65
N THR A 90 -5.38 -27.72 -3.96
CA THR A 90 -6.21 -28.80 -4.55
C THR A 90 -5.41 -29.99 -5.10
N TYR A 91 -4.07 -29.93 -5.03
CA TYR A 91 -3.16 -31.04 -5.34
C TYR A 91 -2.67 -31.69 -4.04
#